data_AF-A0AAW8Q7Y6-F1
#
_entry.id   AF-A0AAW8Q7Y6-F1
#
_cell.length_a   1.000
_cell.length_b   1.000
_cell.length_c   1.000
_cell.angle_alpha   90.00
_cell.angle_beta   90.00
_cell.angle_gamma   90.00
#
_symmetry.space_group_name_H-M   'P 1'
#
loop_
_entity.id
_entity.type
_entity.pdbx_description
1 polymer ?
#
loop_
_entity_poly.entity_id
_entity_poly.type
_entity_poly.pdbx_seq_one_letter_code
_entity_poly.pdbx_strand_id
1 'polypeptide(L)'
;MNTFKLGNHTSISTVIAEFVKQLRLFGADYVRSGFDVSKADPSPENQEKVAKALKITKAAYSKIENGDVAISIYHLSQLCTGYGISLGELMSCVDKKVEQLESKGVNVINAKLELRLDYLRWNAKVNEKAEANLNKAKKELKRTYTLYSTEQRESLWQECREKALAELEKKYDLSEAISAQEESQQKRNYQ
;
A
#
# COMPACT_ATOMS: atom_id res chain seq x y z
N MET A 1 -22.30 9.42 16.14
CA MET A 1 -20.81 9.32 16.10
C MET A 1 -20.47 7.86 15.87
N ASN A 2 -19.95 7.50 14.70
CA ASN A 2 -19.44 6.14 14.47
C ASN A 2 -18.10 6.03 15.19
N THR A 3 -18.12 5.45 16.39
CA THR A 3 -16.91 4.97 17.06
C THR A 3 -16.16 4.08 16.08
N PHE A 4 -14.92 4.43 15.74
CA PHE A 4 -14.05 3.57 14.96
C PHE A 4 -13.87 2.27 15.71
N LYS A 5 -14.65 1.23 15.35
CA LYS A 5 -14.42 -0.11 15.88
C LYS A 5 -13.05 -0.55 15.37
N LEU A 6 -12.23 -1.08 16.27
CA LEU A 6 -10.85 -1.51 16.08
C LEU A 6 -10.77 -2.77 15.19
N GLY A 7 -11.33 -2.70 13.98
CA GLY A 7 -11.31 -3.72 12.94
C GLY A 7 -10.26 -3.43 11.87
N ASN A 8 -10.07 -4.36 10.94
CA ASN A 8 -9.20 -4.14 9.79
C ASN A 8 -9.89 -3.15 8.83
N HIS A 9 -9.50 -1.88 8.86
CA HIS A 9 -10.00 -0.87 7.93
C HIS A 9 -8.91 -0.47 6.94
N THR A 10 -9.30 -0.11 5.72
CA THR A 10 -8.40 0.56 4.77
C THR A 10 -9.15 1.67 4.06
N SER A 11 -8.45 2.74 3.66
CA SER A 11 -9.08 3.79 2.88
C SER A 11 -9.20 3.38 1.40
N ILE A 12 -10.26 3.83 0.72
CA ILE A 12 -10.37 3.69 -0.74
C ILE A 12 -9.19 4.36 -1.46
N SER A 13 -8.71 5.48 -0.92
CA SER A 13 -7.52 6.18 -1.44
C SER A 13 -6.26 5.31 -1.37
N THR A 14 -6.13 4.48 -0.34
CA THR A 14 -5.03 3.51 -0.21
C THR A 14 -5.13 2.42 -1.26
N VAL A 15 -6.33 1.90 -1.52
CA VAL A 15 -6.55 0.91 -2.59
C VAL A 15 -6.16 1.52 -3.93
N ILE A 16 -6.62 2.73 -4.24
CA ILE A 16 -6.25 3.45 -5.46
C ILE A 16 -4.74 3.68 -5.53
N ALA A 17 -4.09 4.05 -4.42
CA ALA A 17 -2.65 4.25 -4.36
C ALA A 17 -1.85 2.97 -4.69
N GLU A 18 -2.31 1.82 -4.20
CA GLU A 18 -1.75 0.51 -4.58
C GLU A 18 -1.82 0.35 -6.10
N PHE A 19 -3.00 0.56 -6.70
CA PHE A 19 -3.17 0.46 -8.15
C PHE A 19 -2.31 1.46 -8.94
N VAL A 20 -2.18 2.71 -8.49
CA VAL A 20 -1.31 3.71 -9.11
C VAL A 20 0.15 3.25 -9.10
N LYS A 21 0.62 2.72 -7.96
CA LYS A 21 1.96 2.17 -7.82
C LYS A 21 2.17 0.97 -8.75
N GLN A 22 1.21 0.06 -8.82
CA GLN A 22 1.31 -1.14 -9.67
C GLN A 22 1.25 -0.78 -11.15
N LEU A 23 0.41 0.19 -11.55
CA LEU A 23 0.36 0.72 -12.91
C LEU A 23 1.72 1.29 -13.34
N ARG A 24 2.42 2.00 -12.43
CA ARG A 24 3.81 2.40 -12.71
C ARG A 24 4.74 1.20 -12.87
N LEU A 25 4.66 0.23 -11.98
CA LEU A 25 5.58 -0.91 -11.93
C LEU A 25 5.37 -1.93 -13.05
N PHE A 26 4.17 -2.03 -13.62
CA PHE A 26 3.78 -3.11 -14.52
C PHE A 26 2.97 -2.65 -15.74
N GLY A 27 2.73 -1.35 -15.87
CA GLY A 27 2.01 -0.77 -17.00
C GLY A 27 0.54 -1.21 -17.08
N ALA A 28 -0.06 -0.98 -18.25
CA ALA A 28 -1.46 -1.27 -18.52
C ALA A 28 -1.82 -2.75 -18.40
N ASP A 29 -0.86 -3.64 -18.64
CA ASP A 29 -1.08 -5.08 -18.63
C ASP A 29 -1.44 -5.60 -17.24
N TYR A 30 -0.97 -4.93 -16.18
CA TYR A 30 -1.45 -5.19 -14.82
C TYR A 30 -2.96 -4.96 -14.70
N VAL A 31 -3.50 -3.89 -15.27
CA VAL A 31 -4.96 -3.63 -15.22
C VAL A 31 -5.72 -4.61 -16.11
N ARG A 32 -5.23 -4.83 -17.34
CA ARG A 32 -5.89 -5.72 -18.32
C ARG A 32 -5.88 -7.19 -17.92
N SER A 33 -4.88 -7.62 -17.15
CA SER A 33 -4.82 -8.97 -16.58
C SER A 33 -5.74 -9.16 -15.36
N GLY A 34 -6.43 -8.09 -14.92
CA GLY A 34 -7.18 -8.11 -13.68
C GLY A 34 -6.26 -8.19 -12.47
N PHE A 35 -5.28 -7.28 -12.41
CA PHE A 35 -4.29 -7.12 -11.34
C PHE A 35 -3.43 -8.37 -11.05
N ASP A 36 -3.25 -9.23 -12.04
CA ASP A 36 -2.39 -10.41 -11.94
C ASP A 36 -0.95 -10.07 -12.32
N VAL A 37 -0.13 -9.83 -11.30
CA VAL A 37 1.29 -9.46 -11.46
C VAL A 37 2.10 -10.53 -12.22
N SER A 38 1.69 -11.80 -12.18
CA SER A 38 2.39 -12.88 -12.90
C SER A 38 2.24 -12.79 -14.41
N LYS A 39 1.27 -12.00 -14.89
CA LYS A 39 0.97 -11.80 -16.31
C LYS A 39 1.37 -10.43 -16.83
N ALA A 40 2.07 -9.63 -16.04
CA ALA A 40 2.49 -8.29 -16.42
C ALA A 40 4.01 -8.15 -16.36
N ASP A 41 4.60 -7.62 -17.42
CA ASP A 41 6.04 -7.38 -17.44
C ASP A 41 6.40 -6.15 -16.62
N PRO A 42 7.49 -6.20 -15.81
CA PRO A 42 7.96 -5.04 -15.08
C PRO A 42 8.28 -3.86 -16.02
N SER A 43 7.67 -2.72 -15.74
CA SER A 43 7.91 -1.47 -16.42
C SER A 43 9.14 -0.74 -15.86
N PRO A 44 10.01 -0.15 -16.70
CA PRO A 44 11.15 0.65 -16.26
C PRO A 44 10.77 2.07 -15.80
N GLU A 45 9.48 2.40 -15.73
CA GLU A 45 8.96 3.70 -15.30
C GLU A 45 9.37 4.03 -13.85
N ASN A 46 10.04 5.16 -13.67
CA ASN A 46 10.39 5.67 -12.34
C ASN A 46 9.44 6.79 -11.92
N GLN A 47 9.35 7.03 -10.61
CA GLN A 47 8.46 8.06 -10.05
C GLN A 47 8.72 9.47 -10.61
N GLU A 48 9.95 9.78 -11.01
CA GLU A 48 10.32 11.09 -11.56
C GLU A 48 9.66 11.32 -12.93
N LYS A 49 9.65 10.30 -13.81
CA LYS A 49 9.02 10.36 -15.12
C LYS A 49 7.51 10.57 -15.00
N VAL A 50 6.85 9.77 -14.17
CA VAL A 50 5.40 9.88 -13.96
C VAL A 50 5.03 11.23 -13.34
N ALA A 51 5.78 11.69 -12.33
CA ALA A 51 5.54 12.99 -11.70
C ALA A 51 5.65 14.15 -12.72
N LYS A 52 6.65 14.11 -13.61
CA LYS A 52 6.80 15.10 -14.69
C LYS A 52 5.62 15.08 -15.65
N ALA A 53 5.15 13.90 -16.06
CA ALA A 53 3.97 13.77 -16.93
C ALA A 53 2.71 14.35 -16.28
N LEU A 54 2.54 14.14 -14.97
CA LEU A 54 1.44 14.68 -14.18
C LEU A 54 1.64 16.15 -13.76
N LYS A 55 2.78 16.78 -14.09
CA LYS A 55 3.14 18.15 -13.69
C LYS A 55 3.10 18.38 -12.17
N ILE A 56 3.51 17.38 -11.40
CA ILE A 56 3.67 17.46 -9.94
C ILE A 56 5.11 17.14 -9.54
N THR A 57 5.46 17.42 -8.29
CA THR A 57 6.80 17.06 -7.78
C THR A 57 6.90 15.56 -7.55
N LYS A 58 8.10 14.99 -7.71
CA LYS A 58 8.37 13.58 -7.34
C LYS A 58 7.96 13.27 -5.90
N ALA A 59 8.20 14.21 -4.97
CA ALA A 59 7.79 14.07 -3.58
C ALA A 59 6.27 13.96 -3.41
N ALA A 60 5.50 14.75 -4.16
CA ALA A 60 4.03 14.65 -4.16
C ALA A 60 3.56 13.31 -4.74
N TYR A 61 4.14 12.88 -5.86
CA TYR A 61 3.81 11.59 -6.47
C TYR A 61 4.17 10.41 -5.56
N SER A 62 5.32 10.46 -4.87
CA SER A 62 5.70 9.43 -3.90
C SER A 62 4.69 9.32 -2.75
N LYS A 63 4.17 10.44 -2.25
CA LYS A 63 3.10 10.44 -1.23
C LYS A 63 1.79 9.82 -1.75
N ILE A 64 1.49 10.01 -3.03
CA ILE A 64 0.35 9.36 -3.69
C ILE A 64 0.53 7.84 -3.72
N GLU A 65 1.66 7.33 -4.22
CA GLU A 65 1.92 5.88 -4.28
C GLU A 65 1.92 5.20 -2.90
N ASN A 66 2.25 5.94 -1.85
CA ASN A 66 2.24 5.45 -0.47
C ASN A 66 0.86 5.55 0.23
N GLY A 67 -0.13 6.14 -0.44
CA GLY A 67 -1.45 6.39 0.15
C GLY A 67 -1.46 7.47 1.24
N ASP A 68 -0.39 8.28 1.35
CA ASP A 68 -0.31 9.40 2.31
C ASP A 68 -1.22 10.56 1.87
N VAL A 69 -1.39 10.72 0.56
CA VAL A 69 -2.19 11.76 -0.10
C VAL A 69 -3.06 11.10 -1.16
N ALA A 70 -4.35 11.41 -1.15
CA ALA A 70 -5.27 10.96 -2.19
C ALA A 70 -4.92 11.61 -3.54
N ILE A 71 -4.89 10.80 -4.60
CA ILE A 71 -4.80 11.32 -5.96
C ILE A 71 -6.13 11.96 -6.36
N SER A 72 -6.09 13.17 -6.93
CA SER A 72 -7.27 13.81 -7.49
C SER A 72 -7.76 13.06 -8.74
N ILE A 73 -9.07 13.09 -9.01
CA ILE A 73 -9.64 12.45 -10.21
C ILE A 73 -9.03 12.97 -11.52
N TYR A 74 -8.66 14.26 -11.58
CA TYR A 74 -7.97 14.85 -12.73
C TYR A 74 -6.64 14.16 -13.03
N HIS A 75 -5.71 14.13 -12.06
CA HIS A 75 -4.43 13.44 -12.21
C HIS A 75 -4.59 11.94 -12.42
N LEU A 76 -5.58 11.31 -11.79
CA LEU A 76 -5.84 9.88 -11.99
C LEU A 76 -6.26 9.60 -13.44
N SER A 77 -7.15 10.43 -13.99
CA SER A 77 -7.56 10.34 -15.40
C SER A 77 -6.38 10.55 -16.35
N GLN A 78 -5.50 11.53 -16.09
CA GLN A 78 -4.31 11.76 -16.91
C GLN A 78 -3.35 10.57 -16.86
N LEU A 79 -3.16 9.98 -15.69
CA LEU A 79 -2.34 8.78 -15.50
C LEU A 79 -2.89 7.64 -16.37
N CYS A 80 -4.19 7.34 -16.27
CA CYS A 80 -4.84 6.31 -17.07
C CYS A 80 -4.63 6.52 -18.57
N THR A 81 -4.87 7.75 -19.06
CA THR A 81 -4.63 8.10 -20.47
C THR A 81 -3.17 7.89 -20.87
N GLY A 82 -2.22 8.28 -20.03
CA GLY A 82 -0.79 8.09 -20.28
C GLY A 82 -0.38 6.62 -20.42
N TYR A 83 -1.06 5.71 -19.72
CA TYR A 83 -0.87 4.26 -19.83
C TYR A 83 -1.78 3.59 -20.88
N GLY A 84 -2.62 4.35 -21.60
CA GLY A 84 -3.50 3.78 -22.63
C GLY A 84 -4.64 2.92 -22.07
N ILE A 85 -5.12 3.25 -20.86
CA ILE A 85 -6.30 2.66 -20.24
C ILE A 85 -7.32 3.76 -19.91
N SER A 86 -8.58 3.38 -19.81
CA SER A 86 -9.63 4.26 -19.32
C SER A 86 -9.62 4.32 -17.79
N LEU A 87 -10.15 5.41 -17.23
CA LEU A 87 -10.41 5.50 -15.80
C LEU A 87 -11.38 4.39 -15.35
N GLY A 88 -12.37 4.03 -16.17
CA GLY A 88 -13.33 2.97 -15.87
C GLY A 88 -12.71 1.59 -15.71
N GLU A 89 -11.72 1.24 -16.54
CA GLU A 89 -10.96 -0.02 -16.41
C GLU A 89 -10.20 -0.10 -15.09
N LEU A 90 -9.54 1.00 -14.70
CA LEU A 90 -8.83 1.07 -13.42
C LEU A 90 -9.81 0.94 -12.25
N MET A 91 -10.91 1.71 -12.27
CA MET A 91 -11.90 1.70 -11.19
C MET A 91 -12.58 0.33 -11.06
N SER A 92 -12.85 -0.35 -12.18
CA SER A 92 -13.37 -1.73 -12.15
C SER A 92 -12.42 -2.70 -11.43
N CYS A 93 -11.10 -2.50 -11.53
CA CYS A 93 -10.13 -3.29 -10.80
C CYS A 93 -10.07 -2.91 -9.31
N VAL A 94 -10.19 -1.62 -9.01
CA VAL A 94 -10.32 -1.12 -7.63
C VAL A 94 -11.53 -1.74 -6.96
N ASP A 95 -12.71 -1.72 -7.60
CA ASP A 95 -13.95 -2.29 -7.06
C ASP A 95 -13.80 -3.78 -6.77
N LYS A 96 -13.24 -4.55 -7.71
CA LYS A 96 -12.91 -5.98 -7.49
C LYS A 96 -11.98 -6.19 -6.30
N LYS A 97 -10.97 -5.33 -6.14
CA LYS A 97 -10.05 -5.41 -4.99
C LYS A 97 -10.76 -5.07 -3.68
N VAL A 98 -11.69 -4.12 -3.70
CA VAL A 98 -12.54 -3.79 -2.55
C VAL A 98 -13.36 -5.02 -2.15
N GLU A 99 -14.07 -5.66 -3.08
CA GLU A 99 -14.83 -6.89 -2.83
C GLU A 99 -13.94 -8.02 -2.26
N GLN A 100 -12.72 -8.17 -2.78
CA GLN A 100 -11.74 -9.14 -2.25
C GLN A 100 -11.24 -8.82 -0.84
N LEU A 101 -11.17 -7.55 -0.46
CA LEU A 101 -10.78 -7.13 0.87
C LEU A 101 -11.93 -7.32 1.86
N GLU A 102 -13.14 -6.95 1.46
CA GLU A 102 -14.35 -7.08 2.27
C GLU A 102 -14.69 -8.55 2.55
N SER A 103 -14.55 -9.43 1.54
CA SER A 103 -14.68 -10.89 1.74
C SER A 103 -13.63 -11.49 2.68
N LYS A 104 -12.51 -10.80 2.91
CA LYS A 104 -11.47 -11.15 3.90
C LYS A 104 -11.67 -10.44 5.25
N GLY A 105 -12.79 -9.75 5.43
CA GLY A 105 -13.10 -9.01 6.66
C GLY A 105 -12.34 -7.69 6.81
N VAL A 106 -11.80 -7.13 5.73
CA VAL A 106 -11.18 -5.80 5.71
C VAL A 106 -12.20 -4.80 5.18
N ASN A 107 -12.66 -3.89 6.02
CA ASN A 107 -13.65 -2.88 5.67
C ASN A 107 -13.00 -1.73 4.89
N VAL A 108 -13.51 -1.41 3.71
CA VAL A 108 -13.02 -0.29 2.90
C VAL A 108 -13.89 0.93 3.16
N ILE A 109 -13.26 2.03 3.58
CA ILE A 109 -13.97 3.25 3.92
C ILE A 109 -13.55 4.41 3.02
N ASN A 110 -14.47 5.35 2.80
CA ASN A 110 -14.18 6.60 2.11
C ASN A 110 -13.73 7.70 3.10
N ALA A 111 -12.66 7.43 3.84
CA ALA A 111 -12.06 8.38 4.76
C ALA A 111 -10.56 8.16 4.85
N LYS A 112 -9.80 9.25 5.06
CA LYS A 112 -8.37 9.16 5.37
C LYS A 112 -8.19 8.44 6.70
N LEU A 113 -7.25 7.50 6.72
CA LEU A 113 -6.82 6.75 7.91
C LEU A 113 -5.38 7.10 8.27
N GLU A 114 -5.14 7.23 9.58
CA GLU A 114 -3.79 7.22 10.11
C GLU A 114 -3.07 5.90 9.80
N LEU A 115 -1.76 5.97 9.60
CA LEU A 115 -0.95 4.86 9.08
C LEU A 115 -1.18 3.54 9.84
N ARG A 116 -1.22 3.59 11.17
CA ARG A 116 -1.37 2.41 12.04
C ARG A 116 -2.78 1.79 11.98
N LEU A 117 -3.78 2.58 11.60
CA LEU A 117 -5.18 2.17 11.46
C LEU A 117 -5.50 1.67 10.04
N ASP A 118 -4.67 2.01 9.06
CA ASP A 118 -4.81 1.57 7.68
C ASP A 118 -4.15 0.20 7.47
N TYR A 119 -4.97 -0.84 7.31
CA TYR A 119 -4.57 -2.24 7.19
C TYR A 119 -3.56 -2.48 6.06
N LEU A 120 -3.78 -1.90 4.88
CA LEU A 120 -2.92 -2.16 3.73
C LEU A 120 -1.58 -1.45 3.88
N ARG A 121 -1.59 -0.17 4.28
CA ARG A 121 -0.35 0.60 4.48
C ARG A 121 0.46 0.04 5.65
N TRP A 122 -0.19 -0.37 6.74
CA TRP A 122 0.48 -0.97 7.87
C TRP A 122 1.15 -2.29 7.49
N ASN A 123 0.44 -3.20 6.82
CA ASN A 123 1.00 -4.46 6.36
C ASN A 123 2.17 -4.27 5.39
N ALA A 124 2.04 -3.35 4.43
CA ALA A 124 3.14 -3.01 3.53
C ALA A 124 4.36 -2.51 4.30
N LYS A 125 4.17 -1.71 5.36
CA LYS A 125 5.26 -1.19 6.20
C LYS A 125 5.94 -2.30 7.00
N VAL A 126 5.16 -3.21 7.57
CA VAL A 126 5.68 -4.39 8.26
C VAL A 126 6.49 -5.26 7.30
N ASN A 127 5.98 -5.52 6.10
CA ASN A 127 6.66 -6.33 5.10
C ASN A 127 7.97 -5.70 4.61
N GLU A 128 7.99 -4.39 4.31
CA GLU A 128 9.21 -3.65 3.93
C GLU A 128 10.31 -3.81 5.01
N LYS A 129 9.93 -3.64 6.27
CA LYS A 129 10.84 -3.79 7.41
C LYS A 129 11.27 -5.24 7.62
N ALA A 130 10.36 -6.20 7.44
CA ALA A 130 10.65 -7.63 7.52
C ALA A 130 11.64 -8.06 6.43
N GLU A 131 11.49 -7.56 5.20
CA GLU A 131 12.44 -7.79 4.10
C GLU A 131 13.83 -7.22 4.42
N ALA A 132 13.90 -6.01 5.00
CA ALA A 132 15.16 -5.44 5.45
C ALA A 132 15.84 -6.30 6.54
N ASN A 133 15.06 -6.78 7.52
CA ASN A 133 15.52 -7.70 8.55
C ASN A 133 16.00 -9.04 7.96
N LEU A 134 15.25 -9.61 7.02
CA LEU A 134 15.60 -10.85 6.33
C LEU A 134 16.89 -10.68 5.53
N ASN A 135 17.05 -9.57 4.82
CA ASN A 135 18.27 -9.28 4.05
C ASN A 135 19.48 -9.13 4.97
N LYS A 136 19.30 -8.57 6.18
CA LYS A 136 20.35 -8.54 7.21
C LYS A 136 20.69 -9.95 7.69
N ALA A 137 19.69 -10.76 8.05
CA ALA A 137 19.90 -12.15 8.47
C ALA A 137 20.58 -13.00 7.39
N LYS A 138 20.19 -12.86 6.12
CA LYS A 138 20.85 -13.51 4.97
C LYS A 138 22.33 -13.15 4.88
N LYS A 139 22.69 -11.88 5.11
CA LYS A 139 24.09 -11.43 5.11
C LYS A 139 24.89 -12.02 6.26
N GLU A 140 24.27 -12.21 7.43
CA GLU A 140 24.88 -12.84 8.60
C GLU A 140 25.07 -14.35 8.38
N LEU A 141 24.06 -15.03 7.80
CA LEU A 141 24.07 -16.47 7.50
C LEU A 141 24.94 -16.84 6.28
N LYS A 142 25.20 -15.90 5.36
CA LYS A 142 26.02 -16.09 4.15
C LYS A 142 25.63 -17.37 3.38
N ARG A 143 26.59 -18.30 3.19
CA ARG A 143 26.41 -19.57 2.47
C ARG A 143 25.51 -20.56 3.21
N THR A 144 25.30 -20.40 4.51
CA THR A 144 24.43 -21.29 5.28
C THR A 144 22.97 -21.12 4.88
N TYR A 145 22.55 -19.91 4.50
CA TYR A 145 21.18 -19.63 4.07
C TYR A 145 20.77 -20.45 2.83
N THR A 146 21.68 -20.66 1.88
CA THR A 146 21.38 -21.45 0.67
C THR A 146 21.10 -22.92 0.99
N LEU A 147 21.60 -23.41 2.13
CA LEU A 147 21.40 -24.77 2.61
C LEU A 147 20.08 -24.95 3.39
N TYR A 148 19.37 -23.87 3.70
CA TYR A 148 18.11 -23.96 4.43
C TYR A 148 17.04 -24.65 3.58
N SER A 149 16.24 -25.51 4.23
CA SER A 149 15.01 -26.06 3.67
C SER A 149 13.96 -24.96 3.47
N THR A 150 12.89 -25.27 2.72
CA THR A 150 11.76 -24.36 2.54
C THR A 150 11.15 -23.95 3.88
N GLU A 151 10.91 -24.92 4.77
CA GLU A 151 10.36 -24.67 6.12
C GLU A 151 11.28 -23.76 6.96
N GLN A 152 12.60 -23.96 6.90
CA GLN A 152 13.55 -23.11 7.61
C GLN A 152 13.56 -21.67 7.08
N ARG A 153 13.39 -21.49 5.77
CA ARG A 153 13.28 -20.15 5.15
C ARG A 153 11.97 -19.47 5.53
N GLU A 154 10.87 -20.21 5.58
CA GLU A 154 9.58 -19.71 6.03
C GLU A 154 9.59 -19.32 7.51
N SER A 155 10.18 -20.16 8.37
CA SER A 155 10.37 -19.87 9.79
C SER A 155 11.22 -18.60 9.99
N LEU A 156 12.35 -18.47 9.29
CA LEU A 156 13.17 -17.27 9.35
C LEU A 156 12.42 -16.01 8.88
N TRP A 157 11.58 -16.15 7.84
CA TRP A 157 10.73 -15.06 7.38
C TRP A 157 9.71 -14.63 8.45
N GLN A 158 9.05 -15.59 9.11
CA GLN A 158 8.11 -15.28 10.18
C GLN A 158 8.80 -14.60 11.36
N GLU A 159 9.96 -15.08 11.80
CA GLU A 159 10.75 -14.44 12.86
C GLU A 159 11.12 -12.98 12.48
N CYS A 160 11.54 -12.75 11.23
CA CYS A 160 11.86 -11.41 10.74
C CYS A 160 10.63 -10.49 10.73
N ARG A 161 9.46 -11.05 10.41
CA ARG A 161 8.18 -10.33 10.37
C ARG A 161 7.66 -10.01 11.77
N GLU A 162 7.73 -10.94 12.71
CA GLU A 162 7.39 -10.72 14.12
C GLU A 162 8.28 -9.65 14.74
N LYS A 163 9.59 -9.71 14.48
CA LYS A 163 10.53 -8.68 14.92
C LYS A 163 10.21 -7.32 14.31
N ALA A 164 9.89 -7.27 13.02
CA ALA A 164 9.48 -6.04 12.35
C ALA A 164 8.21 -5.43 12.96
N LEU A 165 7.21 -6.28 13.26
CA LEU A 165 5.98 -5.86 13.92
C LEU A 165 6.28 -5.27 15.29
N ALA A 166 7.02 -5.98 16.14
CA ALA A 166 7.34 -5.52 17.50
C ALA A 166 8.14 -4.20 17.51
N GLU A 167 9.07 -4.00 16.58
CA GLU A 167 9.80 -2.73 16.44
C GLU A 167 8.89 -1.59 15.98
N LEU A 168 7.99 -1.86 15.02
CA LEU A 168 7.09 -0.84 14.50
C LEU A 168 5.98 -0.48 15.49
N GLU A 169 5.46 -1.43 16.27
CA GLU A 169 4.47 -1.16 17.32
C GLU A 169 5.03 -0.28 18.43
N LYS A 170 6.32 -0.43 18.78
CA LYS A 170 7.00 0.48 19.71
C LYS A 170 7.15 1.90 19.14
N LYS A 171 7.22 2.03 17.81
CA LYS A 171 7.44 3.31 17.13
C LYS A 171 6.14 4.04 16.78
N TYR A 172 5.09 3.29 16.45
CA TYR A 172 3.80 3.80 16.02
C TYR A 172 2.75 3.29 16.99
N ASP A 173 2.49 4.11 18.00
CA ASP A 173 1.52 3.79 19.03
C ASP A 173 0.08 3.85 18.50
N LEU A 174 -0.74 2.88 18.91
CA LEU A 174 -2.13 2.78 18.46
C LEU A 174 -3.01 3.87 19.10
N SER A 175 -2.77 4.21 20.37
CA SER A 175 -3.52 5.25 21.07
C SER A 175 -3.24 6.63 20.49
N GLU A 176 -1.99 6.91 20.10
CA GLU A 176 -1.64 8.13 19.35
C GLU A 176 -2.40 8.20 18.01
N ALA A 177 -2.42 7.10 17.25
CA ALA A 177 -3.12 7.05 15.96
C ALA A 177 -4.64 7.26 16.11
N ILE A 178 -5.26 6.66 17.13
CA ILE A 178 -6.69 6.87 17.43
C ILE A 178 -6.95 8.34 17.77
N SER A 179 -6.17 8.92 18.68
CA SER A 179 -6.34 10.30 19.11
C SER A 179 -6.22 11.27 17.93
N ALA A 180 -5.19 11.11 17.09
CA ALA A 180 -5.00 11.93 15.89
C ALA A 180 -6.14 11.78 14.86
N GLN A 181 -6.68 10.56 14.73
CA GLN A 181 -7.80 10.28 13.83
C GLN A 181 -9.09 10.96 14.34
N GLU A 182 -9.36 10.92 15.64
CA GLU A 182 -10.51 11.57 16.27
C GLU A 182 -10.46 13.09 16.13
N GLU A 183 -9.31 13.72 16.43
CA GLU A 183 -9.10 15.15 16.23
C GLU A 183 -9.34 15.56 14.77
N SER A 184 -8.84 14.76 13.83
CA SER A 184 -9.00 15.00 12.40
C SER A 184 -10.45 14.88 11.93
N GLN A 185 -11.26 14.05 12.58
CA GLN A 185 -12.69 13.93 12.31
C GLN A 185 -13.48 15.08 12.92
N GLN A 186 -13.17 15.49 14.15
CA GLN A 186 -13.80 16.62 14.80
C GLN A 186 -13.62 17.90 13.97
N LYS A 187 -12.39 18.20 13.53
CA LYS A 187 -12.11 19.39 12.71
C LYS A 187 -12.93 19.45 11.41
N ARG A 188 -13.29 18.31 10.82
CA ARG A 188 -14.11 18.27 9.59
C ARG A 188 -15.60 18.49 9.85
N ASN A 189 -16.09 18.17 11.05
CA ASN A 189 -17.50 18.35 11.40
C ASN A 189 -17.83 19.80 11.81
N TYR A 190 -16.81 20.65 12.03
CA TYR A 190 -16.96 22.06 12.40
C TYR A 190 -16.61 23.03 11.25
N GLN A 191 -16.41 22.53 10.02
CA GLN A 191 -16.27 23.31 8.78
C GLN A 191 -17.51 23.15 7.92
#